data_AF-A0A284VM36-F1
#
_entry.id   AF-A0A284VM36-F1
#
_cell.length_a   1.000
_cell.length_b   1.000
_cell.length_c   1.000
_cell.angle_alpha   90.00
_cell.angle_beta   90.00
_cell.angle_gamma   90.00
#
_symmetry.space_group_name_H-M   'P 1'
#
loop_
_entity.id
_entity.type
_entity.pdbx_description
1 polymer ?
#
loop_
_entity_poly.entity_id
_entity_poly.type
_entity_poly.pdbx_seq_one_letter_code
_entity_poly.pdbx_strand_id
1 'polypeptide(L)'
;MTAREELEKLAKECEECAGKDTASIEEHLEKCPACQERKAKAEKLTQMMEMMQMLASKPEEDRRQILGARMEQFSTLPEDKRIDAITDMLDGIAELSEEDRIKVVKTRTDLMTKIPKEKREVLMGALKKIMSAWPEDRKMMEKSAVMAATQDYFILKRMMVRNMFKKMLT
;
A
#
# COMPACT_ATOMS: atom_id res chain seq x y z
N MET A 1 0.68 11.71 1.48
CA MET A 1 1.92 11.75 0.70
C MET A 1 2.04 10.43 -0.05
N THR A 2 2.02 10.48 -1.37
CA THR A 2 2.18 9.34 -2.29
C THR A 2 3.65 8.98 -2.45
N ALA A 3 3.96 7.78 -2.93
CA ALA A 3 5.34 7.38 -3.25
C ALA A 3 5.93 8.30 -4.33
N ARG A 4 5.11 8.75 -5.29
CA ARG A 4 5.54 9.76 -6.28
C ARG A 4 5.96 11.09 -5.63
N GLU A 5 5.16 11.62 -4.72
CA GLU A 5 5.50 12.86 -3.99
C GLU A 5 6.77 12.67 -3.13
N GLU A 6 6.96 11.49 -2.54
CA GLU A 6 8.18 11.18 -1.79
C GLU A 6 9.39 11.05 -2.71
N LEU A 7 9.26 10.45 -3.89
CA LEU A 7 10.34 10.41 -4.89
C LEU A 7 10.72 11.81 -5.36
N GLU A 8 9.74 12.68 -5.64
CA GLU A 8 9.98 14.08 -6.01
C GLU A 8 10.67 14.86 -4.88
N LYS A 9 10.30 14.59 -3.62
CA LYS A 9 10.95 15.16 -2.45
C LYS A 9 12.40 14.69 -2.32
N LEU A 10 12.65 13.39 -2.42
CA LEU A 10 14.01 12.83 -2.34
C LEU A 10 14.90 13.37 -3.46
N ALA A 11 14.35 13.54 -4.67
CA ALA A 11 15.07 14.14 -5.79
C ALA A 11 15.51 15.58 -5.48
N LYS A 12 14.58 16.42 -4.98
CA LYS A 12 14.89 17.80 -4.57
C LYS A 12 15.93 17.86 -3.46
N GLU A 13 15.80 17.02 -2.44
CA GLU A 13 16.80 16.96 -1.36
C GLU A 13 18.19 16.55 -1.86
N CYS A 14 18.28 15.67 -2.86
CA CYS A 14 19.54 15.30 -3.50
C CYS A 14 20.11 16.44 -4.36
N GLU A 15 19.27 17.18 -5.11
CA GLU A 15 19.69 18.37 -5.87
C GLU A 15 20.24 19.46 -4.94
N GLU A 16 19.55 19.73 -3.84
CA GLU A 16 19.99 20.70 -2.82
C GLU A 16 21.29 20.25 -2.13
N CYS A 17 21.44 18.95 -1.86
CA CYS A 17 22.63 18.36 -1.24
C CYS A 17 23.85 18.39 -2.16
N ALA A 18 23.66 18.18 -3.47
CA ALA A 18 24.73 18.29 -4.46
C ALA A 18 25.17 19.76 -4.67
N GLY A 19 24.28 20.72 -4.43
CA GLY A 19 24.58 22.14 -4.54
C GLY A 19 24.92 22.56 -5.98
N LYS A 20 25.73 23.62 -6.12
CA LYS A 20 26.23 24.11 -7.43
C LYS A 20 27.55 23.45 -7.86
N ASP A 21 28.06 22.47 -7.11
CA ASP A 21 29.37 21.91 -7.36
C ASP A 21 29.38 21.05 -8.63
N THR A 22 30.40 21.30 -9.46
CA THR A 22 30.54 20.92 -10.87
C THR A 22 30.77 19.42 -11.15
N ALA A 23 30.55 18.54 -10.18
CA ALA A 23 30.54 17.09 -10.38
C ALA A 23 29.13 16.66 -10.83
N SER A 24 29.04 15.68 -11.75
CA SER A 24 27.74 15.14 -12.15
C SER A 24 26.92 14.76 -10.91
N ILE A 25 25.62 15.04 -10.90
CA ILE A 25 24.69 14.61 -9.84
C ILE A 25 24.86 13.11 -9.54
N GLU A 26 25.16 12.31 -10.58
CA GLU A 26 25.44 10.89 -10.48
C GLU A 26 26.67 10.58 -9.62
N GLU A 27 27.76 11.35 -9.78
CA GLU A 27 28.97 11.17 -9.00
C GLU A 27 28.76 11.57 -7.52
N HIS A 28 27.94 12.59 -7.27
CA HIS A 28 27.57 12.97 -5.91
C HIS A 28 26.72 11.90 -5.23
N LEU A 29 25.73 11.33 -5.94
CA LEU A 29 24.88 10.25 -5.44
C LEU A 29 25.69 9.03 -4.99
N GLU A 30 26.78 8.70 -5.70
CA GLU A 30 27.63 7.55 -5.36
C GLU A 30 28.57 7.82 -4.18
N LYS A 31 28.92 9.08 -3.89
CA LYS A 31 29.92 9.44 -2.87
C LYS A 31 29.33 10.01 -1.58
N CYS A 32 28.15 10.60 -1.63
CA CYS A 32 27.53 11.26 -0.49
C CYS A 32 26.65 10.27 0.31
N PRO A 33 26.96 9.99 1.59
CA PRO A 33 26.20 9.03 2.40
C PRO A 33 24.71 9.36 2.52
N ALA A 34 24.36 10.64 2.69
CA ALA A 34 22.96 11.06 2.76
C ALA A 34 22.20 10.79 1.46
N CYS A 35 22.86 11.00 0.31
CA CYS A 35 22.28 10.73 -0.99
C CYS A 35 22.20 9.24 -1.32
N GLN A 36 23.13 8.42 -0.80
CA GLN A 36 23.03 6.97 -0.88
C GLN A 36 21.83 6.42 -0.09
N GLU A 37 21.57 6.94 1.10
CA GLU A 37 20.37 6.57 1.89
C GLU A 37 19.08 6.95 1.16
N ARG A 38 19.02 8.16 0.58
CA ARG A 38 17.89 8.61 -0.24
C ARG A 38 17.70 7.76 -1.49
N LYS A 39 18.80 7.38 -2.16
CA LYS A 39 18.79 6.47 -3.32
C LYS A 39 18.20 5.11 -2.93
N ALA A 40 18.68 4.50 -1.84
CA ALA A 40 18.14 3.23 -1.35
C ALA A 40 16.64 3.31 -1.01
N LYS A 41 16.20 4.44 -0.43
CA LYS A 41 14.78 4.69 -0.17
C LYS A 41 13.98 4.81 -1.47
N ALA A 42 14.48 5.55 -2.46
CA ALA A 42 13.86 5.69 -3.76
C ALA A 42 13.75 4.35 -4.50
N GLU A 43 14.81 3.53 -4.47
CA GLU A 43 14.82 2.19 -5.05
C GLU A 43 13.75 1.28 -4.40
N LYS A 44 13.63 1.32 -3.06
CA LYS A 44 12.57 0.58 -2.35
C LYS A 44 11.18 1.02 -2.82
N LEU A 45 10.94 2.32 -2.94
CA LEU A 45 9.65 2.86 -3.39
C LEU A 45 9.32 2.41 -4.83
N THR A 46 10.29 2.52 -5.74
CA THR A 46 10.13 2.09 -7.14
C THR A 46 9.85 0.59 -7.25
N GLN A 47 10.62 -0.24 -6.56
CA GLN A 47 10.40 -1.70 -6.55
C GLN A 47 9.01 -2.08 -6.03
N MET A 48 8.52 -1.38 -4.99
CA MET A 48 7.19 -1.60 -4.45
C MET A 48 6.10 -1.23 -5.47
N MET A 49 6.26 -0.10 -6.18
CA MET A 49 5.33 0.33 -7.24
C MET A 49 5.28 -0.69 -8.38
N GLU A 50 6.43 -1.14 -8.87
CA GLU A 50 6.53 -2.15 -9.93
C GLU A 50 5.89 -3.47 -9.52
N MET A 51 6.14 -3.93 -8.30
CA MET A 51 5.54 -5.16 -7.76
C MET A 51 4.01 -5.06 -7.74
N MET A 52 3.45 -3.91 -7.34
CA MET A 52 2.00 -3.73 -7.28
C MET A 52 1.37 -3.60 -8.67
N GLN A 53 2.04 -2.94 -9.61
CA GLN A 53 1.59 -2.89 -11.01
C GLN A 53 1.56 -4.30 -11.61
N MET A 54 2.59 -5.10 -11.36
CA MET A 54 2.65 -6.50 -11.78
C MET A 54 1.57 -7.36 -11.11
N LEU A 55 1.23 -7.09 -9.86
CA LEU A 55 0.11 -7.76 -9.18
C LEU A 55 -1.25 -7.36 -9.79
N ALA A 56 -1.42 -6.08 -10.14
CA ALA A 56 -2.66 -5.57 -10.72
C ALA A 56 -2.91 -6.14 -12.12
N SER A 57 -1.85 -6.31 -12.92
CA SER A 57 -1.95 -6.85 -14.29
C SER A 57 -2.26 -8.35 -14.34
N LYS A 58 -2.09 -9.08 -13.24
CA LYS A 58 -2.41 -10.51 -13.17
C LYS A 58 -3.90 -10.81 -13.30
N PRO A 59 -4.26 -11.98 -13.84
CA PRO A 59 -5.61 -12.54 -13.74
C PRO A 59 -6.11 -12.58 -12.29
N GLU A 60 -7.44 -12.51 -12.12
CA GLU A 60 -8.07 -12.46 -10.79
C GLU A 60 -7.67 -13.65 -9.91
N GLU A 61 -7.61 -14.87 -10.45
CA GLU A 61 -7.25 -16.07 -9.69
C GLU A 61 -5.80 -16.03 -9.20
N ASP A 62 -4.86 -15.62 -10.04
CA ASP A 62 -3.46 -15.43 -9.63
C ASP A 62 -3.34 -14.34 -8.56
N ARG A 63 -4.08 -13.24 -8.73
CA ARG A 63 -4.12 -12.15 -7.74
C ARG A 63 -4.67 -12.65 -6.41
N ARG A 64 -5.73 -13.48 -6.42
CA ARG A 64 -6.31 -14.12 -5.23
C ARG A 64 -5.30 -15.02 -4.54
N GLN A 65 -4.56 -15.83 -5.29
CA GLN A 65 -3.55 -16.72 -4.73
C GLN A 65 -2.44 -15.93 -4.05
N ILE A 66 -1.89 -14.91 -4.72
CA ILE A 66 -0.80 -14.09 -4.20
C ILE A 66 -1.24 -13.30 -2.97
N LEU A 67 -2.35 -12.56 -3.07
CA LEU A 67 -2.87 -11.78 -1.94
C LEU A 67 -3.31 -12.69 -0.79
N GLY A 68 -3.93 -13.83 -1.08
CA GLY A 68 -4.32 -14.81 -0.06
C GLY A 68 -3.12 -15.32 0.73
N ALA A 69 -2.04 -15.70 0.04
CA ALA A 69 -0.79 -16.13 0.67
C ALA A 69 -0.16 -15.01 1.52
N ARG A 70 -0.19 -13.76 1.04
CA ARG A 70 0.29 -12.60 1.82
C ARG A 70 -0.54 -12.35 3.07
N MET A 71 -1.86 -12.42 2.98
CA MET A 71 -2.75 -12.21 4.13
C MET A 71 -2.57 -13.31 5.18
N GLU A 72 -2.39 -14.55 4.74
CA GLU A 72 -2.03 -15.67 5.61
C GLU A 72 -0.71 -15.39 6.33
N GLN A 73 0.33 -15.02 5.59
CA GLN A 73 1.63 -14.63 6.15
C GLN A 73 1.50 -13.48 7.16
N PHE A 74 0.78 -12.41 6.82
CA PHE A 74 0.62 -11.25 7.72
C PHE A 74 -0.08 -11.62 9.02
N SER A 75 -1.02 -12.57 8.97
CA SER A 75 -1.74 -13.01 10.17
C SER A 75 -0.85 -13.70 11.20
N THR A 76 0.30 -14.26 10.78
CA THR A 76 1.24 -14.97 11.66
C THR A 76 2.43 -14.13 12.13
N LEU A 77 2.65 -12.96 11.52
CA LEU A 77 3.73 -12.05 11.92
C LEU A 77 3.49 -11.46 13.32
N PRO A 78 4.55 -11.13 14.08
CA PRO A 78 4.48 -10.21 15.21
C PRO A 78 3.80 -8.88 14.82
N GLU A 79 3.15 -8.22 15.77
CA GLU A 79 2.27 -7.08 15.47
C GLU A 79 2.99 -5.90 14.78
N ASP A 80 4.18 -5.55 15.25
CA ASP A 80 5.05 -4.52 14.67
C ASP A 80 5.34 -4.84 13.19
N LYS A 81 5.86 -6.05 12.92
CA LYS A 81 6.17 -6.51 11.56
C LYS A 81 4.93 -6.64 10.68
N ARG A 82 3.79 -6.97 11.27
CA ARG A 82 2.50 -7.03 10.57
C ARG A 82 2.03 -5.64 10.15
N ILE A 83 2.14 -4.66 11.04
CA ILE A 83 1.77 -3.27 10.73
C ILE A 83 2.63 -2.75 9.59
N ASP A 84 3.94 -2.96 9.65
CA ASP A 84 4.87 -2.56 8.57
C ASP A 84 4.52 -3.24 7.25
N ALA A 85 4.35 -4.56 7.25
CA ALA A 85 4.08 -5.32 6.03
C ALA A 85 2.73 -4.96 5.38
N ILE A 86 1.69 -4.71 6.19
CA ILE A 86 0.40 -4.25 5.69
C ILE A 86 0.51 -2.81 5.19
N THR A 87 1.28 -1.95 5.86
CA THR A 87 1.50 -0.56 5.43
C THR A 87 2.19 -0.51 4.07
N ASP A 88 3.29 -1.24 3.89
CA ASP A 88 4.00 -1.35 2.61
C ASP A 88 3.05 -1.85 1.49
N MET A 89 2.19 -2.84 1.78
CA MET A 89 1.20 -3.29 0.80
C MET A 89 0.17 -2.21 0.45
N LEU A 90 -0.37 -1.50 1.44
CA LEU A 90 -1.38 -0.46 1.22
C LEU A 90 -0.81 0.73 0.47
N ASP A 91 0.44 1.10 0.76
CA ASP A 91 1.12 2.21 0.10
C ASP A 91 1.43 1.87 -1.35
N GLY A 92 1.91 0.65 -1.63
CA GLY A 92 2.03 0.20 -3.01
C GLY A 92 0.70 0.18 -3.79
N ILE A 93 -0.42 -0.16 -3.13
CA ILE A 93 -1.77 -0.10 -3.74
C ILE A 93 -2.19 1.35 -4.03
N ALA A 94 -1.73 2.32 -3.23
CA ALA A 94 -2.04 3.74 -3.40
C ALA A 94 -1.58 4.29 -4.74
N GLU A 95 -0.42 3.81 -5.20
CA GLU A 95 0.29 4.28 -6.39
C GLU A 95 -0.26 3.73 -7.69
N LEU A 96 -1.17 2.77 -7.60
CA LEU A 96 -1.84 2.22 -8.78
C LEU A 96 -2.79 3.25 -9.39
N SER A 97 -3.01 3.11 -10.70
CA SER A 97 -4.12 3.77 -11.39
C SER A 97 -5.43 3.49 -10.65
N GLU A 98 -6.42 4.38 -10.75
CA GLU A 98 -7.70 4.17 -10.05
C GLU A 98 -8.34 2.82 -10.43
N GLU A 99 -8.30 2.47 -11.71
CA GLU A 99 -8.84 1.20 -12.22
C GLU A 99 -8.12 0.00 -11.59
N ASP A 100 -6.79 -0.01 -11.59
CA ASP A 100 -6.00 -1.10 -11.05
C ASP A 100 -6.09 -1.20 -9.52
N ARG A 101 -6.12 -0.05 -8.84
CA ARG A 101 -6.38 0.03 -7.41
C ARG A 101 -7.72 -0.61 -7.06
N ILE A 102 -8.78 -0.33 -7.82
CA ILE A 102 -10.10 -0.94 -7.60
C ILE A 102 -10.03 -2.46 -7.78
N LYS A 103 -9.33 -2.97 -8.80
CA LYS A 103 -9.13 -4.42 -9.02
C LYS A 103 -8.47 -5.08 -7.80
N VAL A 104 -7.35 -4.53 -7.34
CA VAL A 104 -6.61 -5.09 -6.19
C VAL A 104 -7.41 -4.99 -4.90
N VAL A 105 -8.07 -3.85 -4.65
CA VAL A 105 -8.93 -3.65 -3.47
C VAL A 105 -10.11 -4.61 -3.47
N LYS A 106 -10.72 -4.88 -4.62
CA LYS A 106 -11.80 -5.88 -4.76
C LYS A 106 -11.33 -7.26 -4.35
N THR A 107 -10.21 -7.72 -4.90
CA THR A 107 -9.64 -9.03 -4.57
C THR A 107 -9.32 -9.14 -3.08
N ARG A 108 -8.63 -8.14 -2.51
CA ARG A 108 -8.28 -8.09 -1.07
C ARG A 108 -9.52 -8.10 -0.18
N THR A 109 -10.54 -7.32 -0.55
CA THR A 109 -11.79 -7.22 0.20
C THR A 109 -12.55 -8.54 0.18
N ASP A 110 -12.61 -9.21 -0.98
CA ASP A 110 -13.18 -10.55 -1.08
C ASP A 110 -12.46 -11.56 -0.20
N LEU A 111 -11.13 -11.55 -0.22
CA LEU A 111 -10.32 -12.44 0.61
C LEU A 111 -10.60 -12.22 2.09
N MET A 112 -10.67 -10.96 2.56
CA MET A 112 -11.03 -10.65 3.95
C MET A 112 -12.36 -11.29 4.38
N THR A 113 -13.33 -11.45 3.49
CA THR A 113 -14.60 -12.12 3.81
C THR A 113 -14.51 -13.65 3.90
N LYS A 114 -13.45 -14.26 3.37
CA LYS A 114 -13.25 -15.71 3.28
C LYS A 114 -12.25 -16.27 4.29
N ILE A 115 -11.32 -15.46 4.80
CA ILE A 115 -10.31 -15.89 5.78
C ILE A 115 -10.98 -16.26 7.12
N PRO A 116 -10.47 -17.27 7.86
CA PRO A 116 -10.95 -17.63 9.20
C PRO A 116 -11.09 -16.42 10.14
N LYS A 117 -12.09 -16.47 11.03
CA LYS A 117 -12.48 -15.33 11.87
C LYS A 117 -11.31 -14.82 12.71
N GLU A 118 -10.54 -15.72 13.31
CA GLU A 118 -9.41 -15.41 14.19
C GLU A 118 -8.35 -14.61 13.44
N LYS A 119 -7.94 -15.10 12.26
CA LYS A 119 -6.98 -14.41 11.39
C LYS A 119 -7.52 -13.09 10.87
N ARG A 120 -8.82 -13.04 10.54
CA ARG A 120 -9.48 -11.81 10.09
C ARG A 120 -9.46 -10.74 11.18
N GLU A 121 -9.75 -11.09 12.42
CA GLU A 121 -9.71 -10.16 13.56
C GLU A 121 -8.30 -9.61 13.77
N VAL A 122 -7.28 -10.46 13.67
CA VAL A 122 -5.88 -10.06 13.75
C VAL A 122 -5.50 -9.04 12.66
N LEU A 123 -5.85 -9.31 11.40
CA LEU A 123 -5.58 -8.40 10.28
C LEU A 123 -6.37 -7.10 10.40
N MET A 124 -7.63 -7.17 10.80
CA MET A 124 -8.51 -6.01 11.02
C MET A 124 -8.00 -5.13 12.17
N GLY A 125 -7.45 -5.70 13.23
CA GLY A 125 -6.82 -4.96 14.32
C GLY A 125 -5.64 -4.13 13.85
N ALA A 126 -4.76 -4.71 13.03
CA ALA A 126 -3.64 -3.99 12.42
C ALA A 126 -4.11 -2.91 11.44
N LEU A 127 -5.08 -3.23 10.57
CA LEU A 127 -5.67 -2.25 9.64
C LEU A 127 -6.26 -1.05 10.39
N LYS A 128 -6.98 -1.28 11.49
CA LYS A 128 -7.52 -0.18 12.31
C LYS A 128 -6.42 0.74 12.83
N LYS A 129 -5.31 0.18 13.34
CA LYS A 129 -4.17 0.98 13.82
C LYS A 129 -3.56 1.81 12.70
N ILE A 130 -3.29 1.19 11.55
CA ILE A 130 -2.72 1.87 10.37
C ILE A 130 -3.63 3.02 9.92
N MET A 131 -4.91 2.72 9.70
CA MET A 131 -5.87 3.70 9.21
C MET A 131 -6.12 4.84 10.20
N SER A 132 -6.01 4.59 11.51
CA SER A 132 -6.16 5.65 12.53
C SER A 132 -5.07 6.71 12.42
N ALA A 133 -3.86 6.34 11.98
CA ALA A 133 -2.72 7.23 11.79
C ALA A 133 -2.72 7.94 10.42
N TRP A 134 -3.61 7.56 9.50
CA TRP A 134 -3.65 8.16 8.17
C TRP A 134 -4.22 9.58 8.17
N PRO A 135 -3.71 10.44 7.28
CA PRO A 135 -4.35 11.71 6.98
C PRO A 135 -5.70 11.49 6.25
N GLU A 136 -6.58 12.49 6.28
CA GLU A 136 -7.97 12.35 5.85
C GLU A 136 -8.10 12.08 4.34
N ASP A 137 -7.24 12.68 3.52
CA ASP A 137 -7.14 12.44 2.08
C ASP A 137 -6.89 10.95 1.78
N ARG A 138 -5.97 10.33 2.53
CA ARG A 138 -5.64 8.90 2.41
C ARG A 138 -6.80 8.01 2.82
N LYS A 139 -7.49 8.35 3.92
CA LYS A 139 -8.71 7.64 4.35
C LYS A 139 -9.82 7.71 3.30
N MET A 140 -10.01 8.88 2.68
CA MET A 140 -11.00 9.10 1.65
C MET A 140 -10.68 8.33 0.35
N MET A 141 -9.40 8.28 -0.04
CA MET A 141 -8.95 7.47 -1.18
C MET A 141 -9.30 5.98 -0.98
N GLU A 142 -8.93 5.42 0.17
CA GLU A 142 -9.20 4.01 0.49
C GLU A 142 -10.72 3.74 0.55
N LYS A 143 -11.48 4.65 1.17
CA LYS A 143 -12.94 4.56 1.24
C LYS A 143 -13.57 4.52 -0.15
N SER A 144 -13.17 5.43 -1.04
CA SER A 144 -13.68 5.46 -2.42
C SER A 144 -13.35 4.17 -3.17
N ALA A 145 -12.13 3.65 -3.03
CA ALA A 145 -11.74 2.38 -3.65
C ALA A 145 -12.58 1.20 -3.13
N VAL A 146 -12.82 1.10 -1.81
CA VAL A 146 -13.68 0.05 -1.23
C VAL A 146 -15.13 0.18 -1.69
N MET A 147 -15.66 1.41 -1.79
CA MET A 147 -17.03 1.64 -2.26
C MET A 147 -17.19 1.17 -3.71
N ALA A 148 -16.26 1.53 -4.59
CA ALA A 148 -16.24 1.12 -5.99
C ALA A 148 -16.05 -0.40 -6.13
N ALA A 149 -15.09 -0.98 -5.42
CA ALA A 149 -14.76 -2.40 -5.45
C ALA A 149 -15.91 -3.32 -4.99
N THR A 150 -16.85 -2.79 -4.19
CA THR A 150 -17.98 -3.55 -3.63
C THR A 150 -19.31 -3.19 -4.28
N GLN A 151 -19.31 -2.35 -5.32
CA GLN A 151 -20.53 -1.80 -5.89
C GLN A 151 -21.44 -2.88 -6.49
N ASP A 152 -20.82 -3.90 -7.11
CA ASP A 152 -21.46 -5.04 -7.78
C ASP A 152 -21.77 -6.22 -6.83
N TYR A 153 -21.43 -6.11 -5.55
CA TYR A 153 -21.73 -7.17 -4.59
C TYR A 153 -23.24 -7.26 -4.34
N PHE A 154 -23.71 -8.48 -4.07
CA PHE A 154 -25.03 -8.70 -3.49
C PHE A 154 -25.25 -7.83 -2.24
N ILE A 155 -26.46 -7.28 -2.08
CA ILE A 155 -26.77 -6.22 -1.12
C ILE A 155 -26.29 -6.53 0.31
N LEU A 156 -26.51 -7.74 0.81
CA LEU A 156 -26.11 -8.10 2.18
C LEU A 156 -24.58 -8.19 2.33
N LYS A 157 -23.89 -8.73 1.32
CA LYS A 157 -22.43 -8.79 1.30
C LYS A 157 -21.84 -7.38 1.26
N ARG A 158 -22.40 -6.51 0.42
CA ARG A 158 -22.01 -5.10 0.33
C ARG A 158 -22.18 -4.38 1.66
N MET A 159 -23.32 -4.55 2.33
CA MET A 159 -23.58 -3.96 3.65
C MET A 159 -22.59 -4.46 4.70
N MET A 160 -22.37 -5.78 4.76
CA MET A 160 -21.42 -6.39 5.70
C MET A 160 -20.02 -5.79 5.56
N VAL A 161 -19.49 -5.76 4.32
CA VAL A 161 -18.15 -5.24 4.04
C VAL A 161 -18.04 -3.74 4.35
N ARG A 162 -19.00 -2.93 3.91
CA ARG A 162 -18.98 -1.48 4.15
C ARG A 162 -19.10 -1.15 5.64
N ASN A 163 -19.88 -1.92 6.41
CA ASN A 163 -19.96 -1.77 7.87
C ASN A 163 -18.64 -2.16 8.55
N MET A 164 -18.00 -3.23 8.11
CA MET A 164 -16.68 -3.65 8.59
C MET A 164 -15.65 -2.54 8.36
N PHE A 165 -15.64 -1.95 7.17
CA PHE A 165 -14.75 -0.85 6.83
C PHE A 165 -15.05 0.45 7.61
N LYS A 166 -16.32 0.81 7.77
CA LYS A 166 -16.73 1.99 8.55
C LYS A 166 -16.19 1.95 9.98
N LYS A 167 -16.19 0.79 10.62
CA LYS A 167 -15.65 0.59 11.99
C LYS A 167 -14.14 0.77 12.09
N MET A 168 -13.40 0.69 10.98
CA MET A 168 -11.95 0.96 10.97
C MET A 168 -11.61 2.45 10.84
N LEU A 169 -12.53 3.25 10.28
CA LEU A 169 -12.35 4.69 10.09
C LEU A 169 -12.81 5.53 11.30
N THR A 170 -13.54 4.94 12.23
CA THR A 170 -14.01 5.54 13.49
C THR A 170 -13.13 5.11 14.66
#